data_AF-A0A916HPD7-F1
#
_entry.id   AF-A0A916HPD7-F1
#
_cell.length_a   1.000
_cell.length_b   1.000
_cell.length_c   1.000
_cell.angle_alpha   90.00
_cell.angle_beta   90.00
_cell.angle_gamma   90.00
#
_symmetry.space_group_name_H-M   'P 1'
#
loop_
_entity.id
_entity.type
_entity.pdbx_description
1 polymer ?
#
loop_
_entity_poly.entity_id
_entity_poly.type
_entity_poly.pdbx_seq_one_letter_code
_entity_poly.pdbx_strand_id
1 'polypeptide(L)'
;VSKQIRLLEEELGVDIFVRHGKRLTGITDPGRQILAIAERTLREVDFTARLGGEEFAVLLPGTDHAAALEAAERLRQAVAAAEVTVAPDTKVRFTASFGVATLFDPSATVDTLLNQADHALYEAKHLGRNRVCGVG
;
A
#
# COMPACT_ATOMS: atom_id res chain seq x y z
N VAL A 1 -1.97 7.93 -1.61
CA VAL A 1 -0.58 8.25 -1.19
C VAL A 1 -0.59 9.37 -0.15
N SER A 2 0.21 9.25 0.93
CA SER A 2 0.14 10.18 2.09
C SER A 2 0.70 11.58 1.76
N LYS A 3 0.19 12.63 2.41
CA LYS A 3 0.75 14.01 2.39
C LYS A 3 2.26 14.05 2.68
N GLN A 4 2.75 13.10 3.47
CA GLN A 4 4.16 12.94 3.80
C GLN A 4 5.04 12.59 2.60
N ILE A 5 4.53 11.79 1.65
CA ILE A 5 5.28 11.47 0.43
C ILE A 5 5.46 12.73 -0.42
N ARG A 6 4.45 13.61 -0.48
CA ARG A 6 4.58 14.89 -1.20
C ARG A 6 5.61 15.83 -0.57
N LEU A 7 5.60 15.94 0.75
CA LEU A 7 6.60 16.76 1.46
C LEU A 7 8.02 16.22 1.24
N LEU A 8 8.18 14.90 1.22
CA LEU A 8 9.46 14.26 0.95
C LEU A 8 9.90 14.45 -0.52
N GLU A 9 8.96 14.33 -1.47
CA GLU A 9 9.20 14.63 -2.90
C GLU A 9 9.68 16.08 -3.08
N GLU A 10 9.01 17.04 -2.41
CA GLU A 10 9.37 18.47 -2.42
C GLU A 10 10.72 18.76 -1.75
N GLU A 11 10.99 18.16 -0.58
CA GLU A 11 12.24 18.37 0.17
C GLU A 11 13.47 17.83 -0.57
N LEU A 12 13.31 16.70 -1.25
CA LEU A 12 14.40 16.03 -1.96
C LEU A 12 14.50 16.43 -3.44
N GLY A 13 13.49 17.13 -3.97
CA GLY A 13 13.42 17.47 -5.40
C GLY A 13 13.30 16.24 -6.30
N VAL A 14 12.58 15.21 -5.85
CA VAL A 14 12.42 13.93 -6.55
C VAL A 14 10.95 13.56 -6.67
N ASP A 15 10.55 12.97 -7.79
CA ASP A 15 9.20 12.42 -7.95
C ASP A 15 9.23 10.91 -7.68
N ILE A 16 8.41 10.41 -6.76
CA ILE A 16 8.22 8.98 -6.49
C ILE A 16 7.02 8.46 -7.30
N PHE A 17 6.02 9.31 -7.51
CA PHE A 17 4.91 9.02 -8.41
C PHE A 17 4.60 10.21 -9.32
N VAL A 18 4.33 9.93 -10.60
CA VAL A 18 3.94 10.97 -11.57
C VAL A 18 2.46 11.30 -11.38
N ARG A 19 2.12 12.59 -11.45
CA ARG A 19 0.79 13.10 -11.09
C ARG A 19 0.21 14.04 -12.14
N HIS A 20 -1.11 14.03 -12.25
CA HIS A 20 -1.87 15.10 -12.90
C HIS A 20 -3.03 15.52 -11.98
N GLY A 21 -2.89 16.71 -11.38
CA GLY A 21 -3.77 17.16 -10.31
C GLY A 21 -3.72 16.24 -9.08
N LYS A 22 -4.87 15.67 -8.69
CA LYS A 22 -4.97 14.73 -7.55
C LYS A 22 -4.69 13.27 -7.93
N ARG A 23 -4.52 12.94 -9.20
CA ARG A 23 -4.42 11.55 -9.68
C ARG A 23 -2.96 11.18 -9.91
N LEU A 24 -2.54 9.97 -9.53
CA LEU A 24 -1.32 9.40 -10.12
C LEU A 24 -1.59 9.12 -11.59
N THR A 25 -0.59 9.32 -12.42
CA THR A 25 -0.64 9.03 -13.86
C THR A 25 0.52 8.14 -14.29
N GLY A 26 1.55 7.99 -13.45
CA GLY A 26 2.69 7.13 -13.72
C GLY A 26 3.48 6.83 -12.45
N ILE A 27 4.51 5.99 -12.62
CA ILE A 27 5.39 5.51 -11.55
C ILE A 27 6.82 5.75 -12.02
N THR A 28 7.63 6.41 -11.19
CA THR A 28 9.06 6.64 -11.43
C THR A 28 9.88 5.47 -10.85
N ASP A 29 11.20 5.48 -11.05
CA ASP A 29 12.06 4.39 -10.58
C ASP A 29 12.01 4.16 -9.06
N PRO A 30 11.93 5.19 -8.19
CA PRO A 30 11.66 4.98 -6.77
C PRO A 30 10.33 4.27 -6.50
N GLY A 31 9.26 4.66 -7.20
CA GLY A 31 7.96 4.00 -7.08
C GLY A 31 7.99 2.54 -7.54
N ARG A 32 8.77 2.22 -8.60
CA ARG A 32 8.96 0.83 -9.07
C ARG A 32 9.69 -0.02 -8.04
N GLN A 33 10.70 0.53 -7.35
CA GLN A 33 11.40 -0.17 -6.28
C GLN A 33 10.45 -0.52 -5.13
N ILE A 34 9.55 0.38 -4.75
CA ILE A 34 8.52 0.14 -3.73
C ILE A 34 7.57 -1.00 -4.16
N LEU A 35 7.11 -0.99 -5.42
CA LEU A 35 6.25 -2.06 -5.94
C LEU A 35 6.97 -3.41 -5.98
N ALA A 36 8.24 -3.45 -6.37
CA ALA A 36 9.03 -4.68 -6.40
C ALA A 36 9.19 -5.31 -5.00
N ILE A 37 9.22 -4.50 -3.93
CA ILE A 37 9.20 -5.01 -2.55
C ILE A 37 7.86 -5.69 -2.25
N ALA A 38 6.76 -5.09 -2.72
CA ALA A 38 5.43 -5.67 -2.55
C ALA A 38 5.30 -7.00 -3.30
N GLU A 39 5.68 -7.04 -4.58
CA GLU A 39 5.65 -8.25 -5.42
C GLU A 39 6.46 -9.40 -4.81
N ARG A 40 7.64 -9.13 -4.23
CA ARG A 40 8.47 -10.15 -3.57
C ARG A 40 7.88 -10.68 -2.26
N THR A 41 6.94 -9.95 -1.67
CA THR A 41 6.33 -10.28 -0.37
C THR A 41 4.98 -10.99 -0.53
N LEU A 42 4.37 -10.87 -1.71
CA LEU A 42 3.09 -11.47 -2.07
C LEU A 42 3.30 -12.83 -2.76
N ARG A 43 2.30 -13.70 -2.69
CA ARG A 43 2.29 -15.00 -3.39
C ARG A 43 1.99 -14.79 -4.88
N GLU A 44 2.34 -15.74 -5.73
CA GLU A 44 2.03 -15.69 -7.17
C GLU A 44 0.53 -15.59 -7.49
N VAL A 45 -0.34 -16.03 -6.57
CA VAL A 45 -1.81 -15.99 -6.71
C VAL A 45 -2.43 -14.69 -6.19
N ASP A 46 -1.63 -13.80 -5.60
CA ASP A 46 -2.09 -12.53 -5.05
C ASP A 46 -2.10 -11.47 -6.17
N PHE A 47 -3.20 -10.75 -6.32
CA PHE A 47 -3.31 -9.74 -7.38
C PHE A 47 -3.06 -8.34 -6.83
N THR A 48 -2.03 -7.65 -7.33
CA THR A 48 -1.86 -6.21 -7.11
C THR A 48 -2.64 -5.42 -8.15
N ALA A 49 -3.70 -4.74 -7.73
CA ALA A 49 -4.52 -3.90 -8.59
C ALA A 49 -4.34 -2.42 -8.25
N ARG A 50 -4.33 -1.57 -9.27
CA ARG A 50 -4.43 -0.13 -9.11
C ARG A 50 -5.89 0.29 -9.33
N LEU A 51 -6.59 0.65 -8.26
CA LEU A 51 -8.04 0.90 -8.28
C LEU A 51 -8.40 2.26 -8.91
N GLY A 52 -7.46 3.19 -8.94
CA GLY A 52 -7.63 4.54 -9.50
C GLY A 52 -6.89 5.57 -8.67
N GLY A 53 -6.59 6.73 -9.26
CA GLY A 53 -5.90 7.81 -8.53
C GLY A 53 -4.57 7.35 -7.91
N GLU A 54 -4.47 7.40 -6.58
CA GLU A 54 -3.30 7.07 -5.74
C GLU A 54 -3.46 5.75 -4.94
N GLU A 55 -4.42 4.89 -5.30
CA GLU A 55 -4.83 3.72 -4.51
C GLU A 55 -4.39 2.40 -5.15
N PHE A 56 -3.81 1.55 -4.32
CA PHE A 56 -3.37 0.20 -4.64
C PHE A 56 -4.10 -0.77 -3.71
N ALA A 57 -4.56 -1.88 -4.25
CA ALA A 57 -5.16 -2.96 -3.49
C ALA A 57 -4.45 -4.28 -3.80
N VAL A 58 -4.43 -5.16 -2.80
CA VAL A 58 -3.95 -6.53 -2.93
C VAL A 58 -5.14 -7.45 -2.67
N LEU A 59 -5.47 -8.28 -3.64
CA LEU A 59 -6.47 -9.34 -3.47
C LEU A 59 -5.77 -10.64 -3.08
N LEU A 60 -6.27 -11.29 -2.03
CA LEU A 60 -5.72 -12.54 -1.47
C LEU A 60 -6.77 -13.66 -1.59
N PRO A 61 -6.88 -14.37 -2.72
CA PRO A 61 -7.85 -15.44 -2.88
C PRO A 61 -7.61 -16.59 -1.89
N GLY A 62 -8.69 -17.18 -1.37
CA GLY A 62 -8.60 -18.35 -0.48
C GLY A 62 -7.84 -18.11 0.82
N THR A 63 -7.75 -16.85 1.26
CA THR A 63 -7.02 -16.44 2.46
C THR A 63 -8.02 -16.00 3.53
N ASP A 64 -7.92 -16.57 4.73
CA ASP A 64 -8.72 -16.15 5.87
C ASP A 64 -8.24 -14.82 6.46
N HIS A 65 -9.00 -14.27 7.41
CA HIS A 65 -8.71 -12.97 7.99
C HIS A 65 -7.35 -12.91 8.70
N ALA A 66 -6.99 -13.96 9.44
CA ALA A 66 -5.73 -14.00 10.19
C ALA A 66 -4.54 -14.05 9.24
N ALA A 67 -4.59 -14.91 8.22
CA ALA A 67 -3.55 -15.01 7.20
C ALA A 67 -3.45 -13.73 6.35
N ALA A 68 -4.56 -13.04 6.10
CA ALA A 68 -4.56 -11.76 5.40
C ALA A 68 -3.87 -10.64 6.22
N LEU A 69 -4.14 -10.59 7.52
CA LEU A 69 -3.44 -9.68 8.44
C LEU A 69 -1.94 -9.96 8.50
N GLU A 70 -1.55 -11.24 8.59
CA GLU A 70 -0.13 -11.63 8.58
C GLU A 70 0.58 -11.24 7.28
N ALA A 71 -0.07 -11.45 6.13
CA ALA A 71 0.47 -11.05 4.83
C ALA A 71 0.67 -9.53 4.75
N ALA A 72 -0.31 -8.75 5.21
CA ALA A 72 -0.22 -7.29 5.26
C ALA A 72 0.88 -6.81 6.22
N GLU A 73 1.07 -7.47 7.36
CA GLU A 73 2.10 -7.11 8.32
C GLU A 73 3.50 -7.43 7.79
N ARG A 74 3.68 -8.58 7.12
CA ARG A 74 4.93 -8.91 6.43
C ARG A 74 5.27 -7.86 5.37
N LEU A 75 4.29 -7.46 4.57
CA LEU A 75 4.45 -6.41 3.57
C LEU A 75 4.84 -5.06 4.22
N ARG A 76 4.17 -4.69 5.31
CA ARG A 76 4.49 -3.47 6.06
C ARG A 76 5.93 -3.44 6.56
N GLN A 77 6.39 -4.55 7.15
CA GLN A 77 7.75 -4.68 7.65
C GLN A 77 8.77 -4.64 6.52
N ALA A 78 8.50 -5.32 5.39
CA ALA A 78 9.38 -5.32 4.23
C ALA A 78 9.55 -3.91 3.64
N VAL A 79 8.45 -3.16 3.49
CA VAL A 79 8.50 -1.76 3.04
C VAL A 79 9.28 -0.89 4.02
N ALA A 80 9.04 -1.03 5.33
CA ALA A 80 9.71 -0.25 6.37
C ALA A 80 11.22 -0.51 6.47
N ALA A 81 11.65 -1.73 6.16
CA ALA A 81 13.06 -2.13 6.20
C ALA A 81 13.83 -1.74 4.92
N ALA A 82 13.14 -1.52 3.80
CA ALA A 82 13.79 -1.27 2.54
C ALA A 82 14.31 0.16 2.39
N GLU A 83 15.51 0.26 1.82
CA GLU A 83 16.07 1.52 1.36
C GLU A 83 15.80 1.68 -0.13
N VAL A 84 15.12 2.76 -0.49
CA VAL A 84 14.76 3.08 -1.87
C VAL A 84 15.65 4.21 -2.34
N THR A 85 16.35 3.99 -3.46
CA THR A 85 17.18 5.01 -4.09
C THR A 85 16.28 6.02 -4.78
N VAL A 86 16.39 7.30 -4.39
CA VAL A 86 15.58 8.41 -4.92
C VAL A 86 16.37 9.38 -5.80
N ALA A 87 17.68 9.46 -5.62
CA ALA A 87 18.62 10.22 -6.45
C ALA A 87 20.01 9.55 -6.39
N PRO A 88 20.99 9.96 -7.23
CA PRO A 88 22.38 9.51 -7.06
C PRO A 88 22.84 9.70 -5.62
N ASP A 89 23.39 8.63 -5.03
CA ASP A 89 23.87 8.56 -3.65
C ASP A 89 22.85 8.89 -2.54
N THR A 90 21.56 8.99 -2.87
CA THR A 90 20.50 9.32 -1.91
C THR A 90 19.50 8.17 -1.78
N LYS A 91 19.40 7.63 -0.56
CA LYS A 91 18.46 6.56 -0.20
C LYS A 91 17.54 6.99 0.92
N VAL A 92 16.28 6.59 0.84
CA VAL A 92 15.25 6.91 1.84
C VAL A 92 14.48 5.66 2.23
N ARG A 93 14.06 5.59 3.49
CA ARG A 93 13.16 4.56 3.98
C ARG A 93 11.73 5.07 3.99
N PHE A 94 10.83 4.21 3.53
CA PHE A 94 9.41 4.51 3.46
C PHE A 94 8.67 3.65 4.48
N THR A 95 7.52 4.13 4.94
CA THR A 95 6.58 3.29 5.69
C THR A 95 5.24 3.29 4.97
N ALA A 96 4.51 2.21 5.13
CA ALA A 96 3.15 2.07 4.59
C ALA A 96 2.19 1.68 5.72
N SER A 97 0.92 2.02 5.55
CA SER A 97 -0.16 1.56 6.42
C SER A 97 -1.13 0.79 5.55
N PHE A 98 -1.74 -0.26 6.11
CA PHE A 98 -2.60 -1.18 5.37
C PHE A 98 -3.93 -1.34 6.10
N GLY A 99 -5.00 -1.34 5.32
CA GLY A 99 -6.32 -1.78 5.77
C GLY A 99 -6.61 -3.14 5.17
N VAL A 100 -7.06 -4.08 6.02
CA VAL A 100 -7.38 -5.45 5.61
C VAL A 100 -8.86 -5.68 5.84
N ALA A 101 -9.54 -6.22 4.84
CA ALA A 101 -10.90 -6.73 4.97
C ALA A 101 -10.97 -8.13 4.36
N THR A 102 -11.89 -8.94 4.87
CA THR A 102 -12.20 -10.26 4.33
C THR A 102 -13.70 -10.42 4.21
N LEU A 103 -14.17 -11.06 3.14
CA LEU A 103 -15.57 -11.41 2.99
C LEU A 103 -15.79 -12.89 3.27
N PHE A 104 -16.66 -13.19 4.22
CA PHE A 104 -17.19 -14.54 4.44
C PHE A 104 -18.63 -14.69 3.93
N ASP A 105 -19.31 -13.58 3.64
CA ASP A 105 -20.68 -13.57 3.13
C ASP A 105 -20.67 -13.68 1.58
N PRO A 106 -21.24 -14.74 0.99
CA PRO A 106 -21.35 -14.90 -0.46
C PRO A 106 -22.21 -13.82 -1.15
N SER A 107 -23.04 -13.11 -0.39
CA SER A 107 -23.87 -12.01 -0.89
C SER A 107 -23.16 -10.65 -0.88
N ALA A 108 -22.00 -10.56 -0.23
CA ALA A 108 -21.25 -9.31 -0.15
C ALA A 108 -20.60 -8.95 -1.49
N THR A 109 -20.59 -7.65 -1.78
CA THR A 109 -20.02 -7.12 -3.02
C THR A 109 -18.55 -6.74 -2.86
N VAL A 110 -17.83 -6.68 -3.98
CA VAL A 110 -16.46 -6.14 -4.02
C VAL A 110 -16.41 -4.73 -3.44
N ASP A 111 -17.41 -3.88 -3.71
CA ASP A 111 -17.49 -2.53 -3.16
C ASP A 111 -17.57 -2.52 -1.63
N THR A 112 -18.27 -3.49 -1.04
CA THR A 112 -18.36 -3.63 0.43
C THR A 112 -16.98 -3.96 1.01
N LEU A 113 -16.27 -4.92 0.40
CA LEU A 113 -14.92 -5.30 0.80
C LEU A 113 -13.94 -4.12 0.70
N LEU A 114 -13.98 -3.39 -0.42
CA LEU A 114 -13.13 -2.22 -0.64
C LEU A 114 -13.41 -1.12 0.39
N ASN A 115 -14.68 -0.81 0.66
CA ASN A 115 -15.05 0.18 1.67
C ASN A 115 -14.58 -0.22 3.09
N GLN A 116 -14.67 -1.50 3.44
CA GLN A 116 -14.18 -2.00 4.73
C GLN A 116 -12.64 -1.90 4.82
N ALA A 117 -11.94 -2.27 3.75
CA ALA A 117 -10.48 -2.14 3.68
C ALA A 117 -10.04 -0.68 3.77
N ASP A 118 -10.75 0.24 3.09
CA ASP A 118 -10.46 1.68 3.16
C ASP A 118 -10.73 2.26 4.56
N HIS A 119 -11.81 1.84 5.21
CA HIS A 119 -12.08 2.22 6.61
C HIS A 119 -10.97 1.73 7.53
N ALA A 120 -10.55 0.47 7.40
CA ALA A 120 -9.43 -0.06 8.17
C ALA A 120 -8.11 0.70 7.87
N LEU A 121 -7.87 1.09 6.62
CA LEU A 121 -6.71 1.89 6.25
C LEU A 121 -6.77 3.30 6.86
N TYR A 122 -7.97 3.88 6.93
CA TYR A 122 -8.20 5.16 7.59
C TYR A 122 -7.88 5.08 9.08
N GLU A 123 -8.34 4.03 9.77
CA GLU A 123 -8.02 3.73 11.17
C GLU A 123 -6.51 3.59 11.38
N ALA A 124 -5.83 2.81 10.52
CA ALA A 124 -4.38 2.65 10.57
C ALA A 124 -3.65 4.01 10.49
N LYS A 125 -4.13 4.92 9.65
CA LYS A 125 -3.59 6.29 9.53
C LYS A 125 -3.88 7.15 10.75
N HIS A 126 -5.06 7.01 11.36
CA HIS A 126 -5.48 7.77 12.55
C HIS A 126 -4.73 7.34 13.81
N LEU A 127 -4.50 6.04 13.96
CA LEU A 127 -3.79 5.46 15.10
C LEU A 127 -2.26 5.64 15.06
N GLY A 128 -1.74 6.46 14.14
CA GLY A 128 -0.31 6.80 14.09
C GLY A 128 0.46 6.25 12.89
N ARG A 129 -0.23 5.71 11.87
CA ARG A 129 0.38 5.16 10.64
C ARG A 129 1.34 3.99 10.93
N ASN A 130 2.08 3.57 9.91
CA ASN A 130 3.02 2.45 9.91
C ASN A 130 2.47 1.21 10.64
N ARG A 131 1.23 0.84 10.34
CA ARG A 131 0.53 -0.29 10.97
C ARG A 131 -0.50 -0.92 10.04
N VAL A 132 -0.95 -2.10 10.43
CA VAL A 132 -2.08 -2.80 9.84
C VAL A 132 -3.27 -2.66 10.77
N CYS A 133 -4.44 -2.35 10.20
CA CYS A 133 -5.73 -2.53 10.87
C CYS A 133 -6.60 -3.39 9.97
N GLY A 134 -7.52 -4.17 10.55
CA GLY A 134 -8.43 -4.97 9.77
C GLY A 134 -9.80 -5.15 10.39
N VAL A 135 -10.78 -5.44 9.54
CA VAL A 135 -12.16 -5.78 9.89
C VAL A 135 -12.47 -7.14 9.27
N GLY A 136 -12.86 -8.10 10.09
CA GLY A 136 -13.12 -9.49 9.70
C GLY A 136 -14.60 -9.84 9.72
#